data_AF-A0A7W0Q799-F1
#
_entry.id   AF-A0A7W0Q799-F1
#
_cell.length_a   1.000
_cell.length_b   1.000
_cell.length_c   1.000
_cell.angle_alpha   90.00
_cell.angle_beta   90.00
_cell.angle_gamma   90.00
#
_symmetry.space_group_name_H-M   'P 1'
#
loop_
_entity.id
_entity.type
_entity.pdbx_description
1 polymer ?
#
loop_
_entity_poly.entity_id
_entity_poly.type
_entity_poly.pdbx_seq_one_letter_code
_entity_poly.pdbx_strand_id
1 'polypeptide(L)'
;MRCAVLVVVAFVASSCAPVVDGPLERQRAADRSDAERLTAQLAALPGVVRAEVMLRRATRDPLATAPATAPAASLVIIVDDRADRAAIHAAARTLGRATAPELEPAIVVEVGAIRPQLAKVGPFIVEASSKAPLKAALAIAFALIAALAGWIAVRQRRGNSAQ
;
A
#
# COMPACT_ATOMS: atom_id res chain seq x y z
N MET A 1 -15.37 -56.26 -11.54
CA MET A 1 -14.94 -55.15 -12.42
C MET A 1 -14.80 -53.81 -11.67
N ARG A 2 -14.16 -53.78 -10.48
CA ARG A 2 -13.92 -52.52 -9.73
C ARG A 2 -12.43 -52.24 -9.45
N CYS A 3 -11.53 -53.19 -9.73
CA CYS A 3 -10.09 -53.03 -9.50
C CYS A 3 -9.33 -52.43 -10.70
N ALA A 4 -9.89 -52.47 -11.91
CA ALA A 4 -9.19 -51.99 -13.11
C ALA A 4 -9.14 -50.45 -13.23
N VAL A 5 -10.10 -49.74 -12.62
CA VAL A 5 -10.19 -48.26 -12.74
C VAL A 5 -9.19 -47.56 -11.82
N LEU A 6 -8.79 -48.18 -10.70
CA LEU A 6 -7.92 -47.56 -9.71
C LEU A 6 -6.45 -47.49 -10.18
N VAL A 7 -6.02 -48.42 -11.04
CA VAL A 7 -4.65 -48.46 -11.58
C VAL A 7 -4.42 -47.37 -12.64
N VAL A 8 -5.45 -47.01 -13.41
CA VAL A 8 -5.33 -45.99 -14.47
C VAL A 8 -5.24 -44.57 -13.90
N VAL A 9 -5.96 -44.29 -12.79
CA VAL A 9 -5.90 -42.97 -12.13
C VAL A 9 -4.55 -42.73 -11.45
N ALA A 10 -3.91 -43.78 -10.92
CA ALA A 10 -2.58 -43.66 -10.30
C ALA A 10 -1.46 -43.40 -11.32
N PHE A 11 -1.60 -43.88 -12.56
CA PHE A 11 -0.55 -43.74 -13.57
C PHE A 11 -0.51 -42.35 -14.22
N VAL A 12 -1.67 -41.70 -14.40
CA VAL A 12 -1.77 -40.34 -14.98
C VAL A 12 -1.16 -39.27 -14.06
N ALA A 13 -1.14 -39.49 -12.74
CA ALA A 13 -0.50 -38.59 -11.79
C ALA A 13 1.04 -38.69 -11.78
N SER A 14 1.62 -39.76 -12.33
CA SER A 14 3.08 -39.99 -12.32
C SER A 14 3.79 -39.58 -13.62
N SER A 15 3.03 -39.25 -14.67
CA SER A 15 3.57 -38.81 -15.97
C SER A 15 3.83 -37.31 -16.06
N CYS A 16 3.79 -36.59 -14.93
CA CYS A 16 4.37 -35.25 -14.84
C CYS A 16 5.89 -35.39 -14.83
N ALA A 17 6.50 -35.44 -16.02
CA ALA A 17 7.92 -35.21 -16.17
C ALA A 17 8.30 -33.97 -15.33
N PRO A 18 9.38 -34.01 -14.53
CA PRO A 18 9.78 -32.86 -13.75
C PRO A 18 9.95 -31.70 -14.74
N VAL A 19 9.17 -30.64 -14.57
CA VAL A 19 9.34 -29.41 -15.34
C VAL A 19 10.71 -28.89 -14.95
N VAL A 20 11.71 -29.19 -15.77
CA VAL A 20 13.07 -28.69 -15.55
C VAL A 20 13.00 -27.22 -15.85
N ASP A 21 13.05 -26.41 -14.80
CA ASP A 21 13.11 -24.96 -14.93
C ASP A 21 14.31 -24.58 -15.81
N GLY A 22 14.02 -23.87 -16.89
CA GLY A 22 15.03 -23.32 -17.75
C GLY A 22 15.94 -22.34 -16.99
N PRO A 23 17.09 -21.98 -17.58
CA PRO A 23 17.98 -20.99 -16.99
C PRO A 23 17.27 -19.64 -16.74
N LEU A 24 16.30 -19.27 -17.59
CA LEU A 24 15.47 -18.08 -17.45
C LEU A 24 14.56 -18.15 -16.22
N GLU A 25 13.89 -19.28 -16.01
CA GLU A 25 13.00 -19.52 -14.87
C GLU A 25 13.78 -19.46 -13.56
N ARG A 26 14.96 -20.11 -13.51
CA ARG A 26 15.85 -20.05 -12.34
C ARG A 26 16.32 -18.64 -12.03
N GLN A 27 16.67 -17.85 -13.05
CA GLN A 27 17.06 -16.45 -12.85
C GLN A 27 15.87 -15.61 -12.34
N ARG A 28 14.68 -15.77 -12.91
CA ARG A 28 13.47 -15.07 -12.41
C ARG A 28 13.14 -15.44 -10.98
N ALA A 29 13.32 -16.71 -10.59
CA ALA A 29 13.13 -17.15 -9.21
C ALA A 29 14.15 -16.52 -8.26
N ALA A 30 15.42 -16.44 -8.67
CA ALA A 30 16.47 -15.76 -7.91
C ALA A 30 16.19 -14.26 -7.75
N ASP A 31 15.85 -13.57 -8.84
CA ASP A 31 15.52 -12.13 -8.82
C ASP A 31 14.31 -11.85 -7.92
N ARG A 32 13.30 -12.73 -7.94
CA ARG A 32 12.14 -12.63 -7.03
C ARG A 32 12.53 -12.83 -5.57
N SER A 33 13.33 -13.85 -5.27
CA SER A 33 13.81 -14.11 -3.91
C SER A 33 14.68 -12.96 -3.37
N ASP A 34 15.53 -12.39 -4.21
CA ASP A 34 16.34 -11.21 -3.87
C ASP A 34 15.44 -9.98 -3.62
N ALA A 35 14.43 -9.75 -4.46
CA ALA A 35 13.48 -8.67 -4.30
C ALA A 35 12.64 -8.81 -3.02
N GLU A 36 12.17 -10.01 -2.70
CA GLU A 36 11.43 -10.32 -1.47
C GLU A 36 12.30 -10.08 -0.23
N ARG A 37 13.56 -10.53 -0.25
CA ARG A 37 14.51 -10.29 0.85
C ARG A 37 14.79 -8.80 1.04
N LEU A 38 15.04 -8.06 -0.04
CA LEU A 38 15.26 -6.62 0.01
C LEU A 38 14.01 -5.89 0.51
N THR A 39 12.82 -6.30 0.06
CA THR A 39 11.54 -5.75 0.53
C THR A 39 11.40 -5.92 2.04
N ALA A 40 11.69 -7.12 2.57
CA ALA A 40 11.64 -7.40 4.00
C ALA A 40 12.62 -6.55 4.81
N GLN A 41 13.85 -6.36 4.30
CA GLN A 41 14.85 -5.50 4.94
C GLN A 41 14.43 -4.03 4.97
N LEU A 42 13.87 -3.52 3.87
CA LEU A 42 13.38 -2.14 3.78
C LEU A 42 12.17 -1.92 4.70
N ALA A 43 11.25 -2.89 4.76
CA ALA A 43 10.09 -2.84 5.64
C ALA A 43 10.47 -2.85 7.14
N ALA A 44 11.65 -3.38 7.48
CA ALA A 44 12.17 -3.37 8.85
C ALA A 44 12.81 -2.03 9.25
N LEU A 45 13.01 -1.08 8.32
CA LEU A 45 13.59 0.22 8.64
C LEU A 45 12.59 1.08 9.45
N PRO A 46 13.07 1.82 10.47
CA PRO A 46 12.21 2.67 11.29
C PRO A 46 11.58 3.78 10.44
N GLY A 47 10.24 3.88 10.50
CA GLY A 47 9.47 4.88 9.75
C GLY A 47 9.00 4.43 8.36
N VAL A 48 9.38 3.24 7.89
CA VAL A 48 8.81 2.65 6.67
C VAL A 48 7.46 2.01 7.00
N VAL A 49 6.45 2.32 6.19
CA VAL A 49 5.08 1.78 6.28
C VAL A 49 4.90 0.63 5.30
N ARG A 50 5.44 0.77 4.09
CA ARG A 50 5.42 -0.24 3.04
C ARG A 50 6.64 -0.08 2.16
N ALA A 51 7.17 -1.18 1.66
CA ALA A 51 8.18 -1.19 0.62
C ALA A 51 7.76 -2.15 -0.48
N GLU A 52 8.09 -1.80 -1.72
CA GLU A 52 7.95 -2.66 -2.89
C GLU A 52 9.22 -2.59 -3.71
N VAL A 53 9.68 -3.75 -4.16
CA VAL A 53 10.93 -3.90 -4.89
C VAL A 53 10.69 -4.72 -6.14
N MET A 54 11.18 -4.22 -7.27
CA MET A 54 11.27 -4.96 -8.52
C MET A 54 12.71 -5.00 -8.98
N LEU A 55 13.25 -6.21 -9.14
CA LEU A 55 14.57 -6.46 -9.69
C LEU A 55 14.43 -7.23 -11.01
N ARG A 56 15.21 -6.81 -12.01
CA ARG A 56 15.34 -7.52 -13.28
C ARG A 56 16.79 -7.44 -13.73
N ARG A 57 17.52 -8.56 -13.61
CA ARG A 57 18.88 -8.66 -14.14
C ARG A 57 18.84 -8.89 -15.64
N ALA A 58 19.90 -8.48 -16.33
CA ALA A 58 20.05 -8.79 -17.74
C ALA A 58 20.21 -10.32 -17.89
N THR A 59 19.39 -10.94 -18.73
CA THR A 59 19.63 -12.32 -19.15
C THR A 59 20.29 -12.30 -20.51
N ARG A 60 21.51 -12.82 -20.57
CA ARG A 60 22.19 -13.07 -21.84
C ARG A 60 21.89 -14.50 -22.26
N ASP A 61 20.97 -14.64 -23.20
CA ASP A 61 20.82 -15.91 -23.92
C ASP A 61 21.98 -16.00 -24.94
N PRO A 62 22.90 -16.98 -24.81
CA PRO A 62 24.03 -17.12 -25.71
C PRO A 62 23.62 -17.50 -27.14
N LEU A 63 22.40 -17.99 -27.34
CA LEU A 63 21.86 -18.39 -28.64
C LEU A 63 20.94 -17.32 -29.25
N ALA A 64 20.54 -16.31 -28.47
CA ALA A 64 19.72 -15.23 -28.99
C ALA A 64 20.53 -14.30 -29.88
N THR A 65 20.02 -14.05 -31.09
CA THR A 65 20.50 -13.02 -32.00
C THR A 65 19.96 -11.62 -31.63
N ALA A 66 18.96 -11.55 -30.76
CA ALA A 66 18.38 -10.32 -30.27
C ALA A 66 19.19 -9.72 -29.11
N PRO A 67 19.24 -8.39 -28.97
CA PRO A 67 19.95 -7.74 -27.88
C PRO A 67 19.35 -8.15 -26.52
N ALA A 68 20.22 -8.36 -25.54
CA ALA A 68 19.82 -8.71 -24.18
C ALA A 68 18.90 -7.63 -23.60
N THR A 69 17.89 -8.06 -22.85
CA THR A 69 16.97 -7.14 -22.16
C THR A 69 17.75 -6.30 -21.14
N ALA A 70 17.52 -4.99 -21.15
CA ALA A 70 18.23 -4.08 -20.25
C ALA A 70 17.93 -4.39 -18.77
N PRO A 71 18.96 -4.42 -17.91
CA PRO A 71 18.77 -4.58 -16.48
C PRO A 71 18.02 -3.39 -15.87
N ALA A 72 17.19 -3.64 -14.87
CA ALA A 72 16.41 -2.61 -14.19
C ALA A 72 16.18 -2.95 -12.71
N ALA A 73 16.24 -1.95 -11.85
CA ALA A 73 15.84 -2.05 -10.44
C ALA A 73 14.97 -0.84 -10.06
N SER A 74 13.82 -1.10 -9.43
CA SER A 74 12.90 -0.08 -8.95
C SER A 74 12.50 -0.37 -7.51
N LEU A 75 12.62 0.64 -6.64
CA LEU A 75 12.26 0.58 -5.23
C LEU A 75 11.26 1.70 -4.94
N VAL A 76 10.08 1.32 -4.45
CA VAL A 76 9.05 2.26 -3.99
C VAL A 76 8.89 2.06 -2.49
N ILE A 77 9.09 3.14 -1.72
CA ILE A 77 9.08 3.10 -0.26
C ILE A 77 8.07 4.13 0.25
N ILE A 78 7.05 3.65 0.94
CA ILE A 78 6.06 4.49 1.60
C ILE A 78 6.49 4.66 3.05
N VAL A 79 6.62 5.91 3.49
CA VAL A 79 7.07 6.27 4.84
C VAL A 79 6.02 7.05 5.61
N ASP A 80 6.18 7.02 6.93
CA ASP A 80 5.46 7.86 7.89
C ASP A 80 5.85 9.34 7.73
N ASP A 81 4.95 10.27 8.08
CA ASP A 81 5.16 11.71 7.94
C ASP A 81 6.33 12.25 8.76
N ARG A 82 6.73 11.54 9.82
CA ARG A 82 7.87 11.91 10.68
C ARG A 82 9.17 11.20 10.33
N ALA A 83 9.16 10.32 9.34
CA ALA A 83 10.34 9.55 8.98
C ALA A 83 11.42 10.43 8.32
N ASP A 84 12.68 10.15 8.62
CA ASP A 84 13.81 10.79 7.92
C ASP A 84 13.95 10.19 6.52
N ARG A 85 13.34 10.88 5.55
CA ARG A 85 13.35 10.49 4.13
C ARG A 85 14.75 10.39 3.55
N ALA A 86 15.68 11.25 3.97
CA ALA A 86 17.04 11.25 3.45
C ALA A 86 17.81 10.02 3.96
N ALA A 87 17.67 9.71 5.25
CA ALA A 87 18.26 8.51 5.84
C ALA A 87 17.69 7.23 5.22
N ILE A 88 16.37 7.14 5.04
CA ILE A 88 15.72 5.98 4.42
C ILE A 88 16.17 5.82 2.97
N HIS A 89 16.24 6.91 2.20
CA HIS A 89 16.73 6.85 0.82
C HIS A 89 18.20 6.39 0.74
N ALA A 90 19.07 6.86 1.65
CA ALA A 90 20.47 6.43 1.72
C ALA A 90 20.60 4.95 2.11
N ALA A 91 19.80 4.50 3.08
CA ALA A 91 19.75 3.10 3.49
C ALA A 91 19.25 2.20 2.34
N ALA A 92 18.19 2.61 1.65
CA ALA A 92 17.64 1.91 0.50
C ALA A 92 18.64 1.79 -0.65
N ARG A 93 19.40 2.84 -0.93
CA ARG A 93 20.49 2.81 -1.91
C ARG A 93 21.60 1.84 -1.50
N THR A 94 21.97 1.84 -0.22
CA THR A 94 23.03 0.98 0.30
C THR A 94 22.62 -0.49 0.23
N LEU A 95 21.41 -0.82 0.69
CA LEU A 95 20.84 -2.16 0.63
C LEU A 95 20.63 -2.62 -0.83
N GLY A 96 20.10 -1.75 -1.69
CA GLY A 96 19.93 -2.04 -3.11
C GLY A 96 21.25 -2.40 -3.81
N ARG A 97 22.32 -1.63 -3.56
CA ARG A 97 23.66 -1.93 -4.09
C ARG A 97 24.29 -3.19 -3.48
N ALA A 98 24.00 -3.50 -2.22
CA ALA A 98 24.49 -4.72 -1.60
C ALA A 98 23.83 -5.98 -2.18
N THR A 99 22.53 -5.89 -2.52
CA THR A 99 21.76 -7.02 -3.09
C THR A 99 22.03 -7.20 -4.60
N ALA A 100 22.15 -6.12 -5.34
CA ALA A 100 22.36 -6.14 -6.79
C ALA A 100 23.36 -5.04 -7.20
N PRO A 101 24.68 -5.26 -7.02
CA PRO A 101 25.71 -4.24 -7.27
C PRO A 101 25.80 -3.79 -8.73
N GLU A 102 25.36 -4.64 -9.66
CA GLU A 102 25.31 -4.37 -11.10
C GLU A 102 24.12 -3.51 -11.53
N LEU A 103 23.12 -3.31 -10.67
CA LEU A 103 21.91 -2.55 -10.95
C LEU A 103 22.01 -1.16 -10.32
N GLU A 104 21.62 -0.12 -11.06
CA GLU A 104 21.38 1.20 -10.48
C GLU A 104 19.90 1.31 -10.09
N PRO A 105 19.56 1.30 -8.79
CA PRO A 105 18.17 1.32 -8.36
C PRO A 105 17.56 2.71 -8.53
N ALA A 106 16.44 2.77 -9.25
CA ALA A 106 15.55 3.92 -9.20
C ALA A 106 14.76 3.87 -7.87
N ILE A 107 14.96 4.86 -7.01
CA ILE A 107 14.36 4.88 -5.66
C ILE A 107 13.37 6.03 -5.58
N VAL A 108 12.14 5.70 -5.19
CA VAL A 108 11.08 6.68 -4.91
C VAL A 108 10.63 6.52 -3.46
N VAL A 109 10.70 7.60 -2.69
CA VAL A 109 10.26 7.62 -1.29
C VAL A 109 9.07 8.56 -1.16
N GLU A 110 7.90 8.01 -0.86
CA GLU A 110 6.62 8.73 -0.76
C GLU A 110 6.12 8.75 0.68
N VAL A 111 5.41 9.81 1.07
CA VAL A 111 4.73 9.89 2.37
C VAL A 111 3.30 9.43 2.17
N GLY A 112 2.96 8.23 2.65
CA GLY A 112 1.62 7.64 2.43
C GLY A 112 0.78 7.46 3.69
N ALA A 113 1.36 7.58 4.88
CA ALA A 113 0.62 7.55 6.13
C ALA A 113 0.63 8.94 6.78
N ILE A 114 -0.35 9.77 6.41
CA ILE A 114 -0.64 10.97 7.20
C ILE A 114 -1.36 10.49 8.46
N ARG A 115 -0.69 10.52 9.61
CA ARG A 115 -1.34 10.15 10.87
C ARG A 115 -2.52 11.11 11.11
N PRO A 116 -3.72 10.59 11.45
CA PRO A 116 -4.81 11.44 11.89
C PRO A 116 -4.34 12.19 13.13
N GLN A 117 -4.23 13.52 13.04
CA GLN A 117 -3.93 14.34 14.21
C GLN A 117 -5.14 14.26 15.14
N LEU A 118 -5.01 13.63 16.30
CA LEU A 118 -6.11 13.50 17.24
C LEU A 118 -6.13 14.72 18.17
N ALA A 119 -7.27 15.41 18.25
CA ALA A 119 -7.54 16.48 19.19
C ALA A 119 -8.42 15.95 20.34
N LYS A 120 -8.07 16.33 21.57
CA LYS A 120 -8.90 16.06 22.75
C LYS A 120 -9.97 17.13 22.88
N VAL A 121 -11.24 16.75 22.81
CA VAL A 121 -12.39 17.64 22.98
C VAL A 121 -13.23 17.11 24.15
N GLY A 122 -12.95 17.60 25.36
CA GLY A 122 -13.57 17.07 26.59
C GLY A 122 -13.18 15.61 26.85
N PRO A 123 -14.15 14.69 27.09
CA PRO A 123 -13.88 13.26 27.30
C PRO A 123 -13.64 12.48 26.00
N PHE A 124 -13.78 13.11 24.83
CA PHE A 124 -13.67 12.45 23.53
C PHE A 124 -12.35 12.76 22.82
N ILE A 125 -11.85 11.79 22.07
CA ILE A 125 -10.72 11.94 21.16
C ILE A 125 -11.30 11.97 19.74
N VAL A 126 -11.08 13.08 19.03
CA VAL A 126 -11.62 13.30 17.68
C VAL A 126 -10.51 13.72 16.75
N GLU A 127 -10.60 13.34 15.49
CA GLU A 127 -9.66 13.78 14.47
C GLU A 127 -9.70 15.31 14.31
N ALA A 128 -8.56 15.98 14.41
CA ALA A 128 -8.40 17.43 14.40
C ALA A 128 -8.83 18.06 13.07
N SER A 129 -8.79 17.28 11.97
CA SER A 129 -9.34 17.63 10.66
C SER A 129 -10.87 17.75 10.66
N SER A 130 -11.56 17.17 11.66
CA SER A 130 -13.03 17.12 11.76
C SER A 130 -13.67 18.39 12.38
N LYS A 131 -12.90 19.48 12.55
CA LYS A 131 -13.46 20.76 13.03
C LYS A 131 -14.53 21.35 12.09
N ALA A 132 -14.37 21.16 10.78
CA ALA A 132 -15.28 21.70 9.77
C ALA A 132 -16.70 21.07 9.85
N PRO A 133 -16.87 19.73 9.81
CA PRO A 133 -18.19 19.12 9.96
C PRO A 133 -18.79 19.37 11.34
N LEU A 134 -17.98 19.45 12.41
CA LEU A 134 -18.48 19.79 13.74
C LEU A 134 -19.05 21.21 13.80
N LYS A 135 -18.35 22.19 13.21
CA LYS A 135 -18.85 23.57 13.08
C LYS A 135 -20.11 23.65 12.22
N ALA A 136 -20.16 22.89 11.12
CA ALA A 136 -21.34 22.82 10.26
C ALA A 136 -22.55 22.26 11.01
N ALA A 137 -22.38 21.16 11.74
CA ALA A 137 -23.44 20.56 12.55
C ALA A 137 -23.94 21.53 13.64
N LEU A 138 -23.03 22.23 14.33
CA LEU A 138 -23.38 23.25 15.31
C LEU A 138 -24.18 24.41 14.69
N ALA A 139 -23.75 24.92 13.52
CA ALA A 139 -24.43 25.99 12.81
C ALA A 139 -25.84 25.57 12.37
N ILE A 140 -26.01 24.35 11.87
CA ILE A 140 -27.31 23.78 11.50
C ILE A 140 -28.22 23.69 12.74
N ALA A 141 -27.70 23.20 13.87
CA ALA A 141 -28.47 23.11 15.10
C ALA A 141 -28.97 24.49 15.57
N PHE A 142 -28.11 25.52 15.56
CA PHE A 142 -28.52 26.88 15.90
C PHE A 142 -29.56 27.46 14.93
N ALA A 143 -29.40 27.21 13.63
CA ALA A 143 -30.37 27.66 12.62
C ALA A 143 -31.75 27.03 12.84
N LEU A 144 -31.80 25.74 13.17
CA LEU A 144 -33.06 25.03 13.46
C LEU A 144 -33.74 25.56 14.72
N ILE A 145 -32.98 25.81 15.80
CA ILE A 145 -33.52 26.38 17.04
C ILE A 145 -34.09 27.79 16.79
N ALA A 146 -33.37 28.63 16.04
CA ALA A 146 -33.82 29.97 15.69
C ALA A 146 -35.10 29.94 14.83
N ALA A 147 -35.17 29.04 13.84
CA ALA A 147 -36.35 28.86 13.01
C ALA A 147 -37.57 28.40 13.83
N LEU A 148 -37.37 27.45 14.75
CA LEU A 148 -38.44 26.97 15.64
C LEU A 148 -38.95 28.08 16.55
N ALA A 149 -38.05 28.84 17.17
CA ALA A 149 -38.41 29.97 18.02
C ALA A 149 -39.18 31.05 17.24
N GLY A 150 -38.73 31.38 16.03
CA GLY A 150 -39.41 32.31 15.14
C GLY A 150 -40.82 31.83 14.75
N TRP A 151 -40.98 30.55 14.43
CA TRP A 151 -42.28 29.97 14.10
C TRP A 151 -43.26 30.03 15.27
N ILE A 152 -42.81 29.70 16.48
CA ILE A 152 -43.63 29.79 17.70
C ILE A 152 -44.08 31.23 17.95
N ALA A 153 -43.17 32.21 17.83
CA ALA A 153 -43.48 33.63 18.03
C ALA A 153 -44.52 34.14 17.02
N VAL A 154 -44.40 33.76 15.74
CA VAL A 154 -45.39 34.13 14.71
C VAL A 154 -46.75 33.49 14.98
N ARG A 155 -46.77 32.22 15.42
CA ARG A 155 -48.01 31.51 15.73
C ARG A 155 -48.74 32.15 16.92
N GLN A 156 -48.03 32.55 17.97
CA GLN A 156 -48.61 33.25 19.11
C GLN A 156 -49.21 34.60 18.72
N ARG A 157 -48.52 35.38 17.87
CA ARG A 157 -49.07 36.65 17.37
C ARG A 157 -50.37 36.48 16.59
N ARG A 158 -50.46 35.46 15.74
CA ARG A 158 -51.68 35.17 14.98
C ARG A 158 -52.84 34.67 15.85
N GLY A 159 -52.56 33.96 16.93
CA GLY A 159 -53.58 33.51 17.89
C GLY A 159 -54.20 34.66 18.70
N ASN A 160 -53.38 35.65 19.09
CA ASN A 160 -53.85 36.79 19.90
C ASN A 160 -54.63 37.85 19.08
N SER A 161 -54.55 37.84 17.75
CA SER A 161 -55.33 38.77 16.91
C SER A 161 -56.76 38.31 16.63
N ALA A 162 -57.16 37.13 17.12
CA ALA A 162 -58.49 36.54 16.92
C ALA A 162 -59.38 36.59 18.20
N GLN A 163 -58.89 37.22 19.27
CA GLN A 163 -59.62 37.53 20.51
C GLN A 163 -59.81 39.03 20.62
#